data_AF-A0A4Q3L734-F1
#
_entry.id   AF-A0A4Q3L734-F1
#
_cell.length_a   1.000
_cell.length_b   1.000
_cell.length_c   1.000
_cell.angle_alpha   90.00
_cell.angle_beta   90.00
_cell.angle_gamma   90.00
#
_symmetry.space_group_name_H-M   'P 1'
#
loop_
_entity.id
_entity.type
_entity.pdbx_description
1 polymer ?
#
loop_
_entity_poly.entity_id
_entity_poly.type
_entity_poly.pdbx_seq_one_letter_code
_entity_poly.pdbx_strand_id
1 'polypeptide(L)'
;AKGYATVAAINSPQSVTISGDESAIEDIHAAAEAEGLFSRKLKVSLAYHSQHMQGVADFYLDAITPFCRNPVTDSIEAGGASPIFVSSVTGTVHDATTIDASYWVQNLVQPVLFADAMKTVLTAPGHTGRAPNIIVEVGPHAALKGPIKQTAEAMSTKQAQAPSLNYIPSLVRGSEDVEAMLSLAGSLYTLGSSVDLGEVNRTHKHNASVVTDVPKYSWDEKEPIERYLRRVDFLD
;
A
#
# COMPACT_ATOMS: atom_id res chain seq x y z
N ALA A 1 30.89 -15.28 8.92
CA ALA A 1 31.13 -14.31 7.83
C ALA A 1 32.25 -13.36 8.23
N LYS A 2 33.12 -12.96 7.30
CA LYS A 2 34.15 -11.92 7.52
C LYS A 2 33.62 -10.52 7.14
N GLY A 3 32.51 -10.11 7.74
CA GLY A 3 31.85 -8.82 7.49
C GLY A 3 30.55 -8.68 8.28
N TYR A 4 30.04 -7.45 8.39
CA TYR A 4 28.78 -7.11 9.02
C TYR A 4 27.61 -7.32 8.06
N ALA A 5 26.50 -7.87 8.56
CA ALA A 5 25.23 -7.95 7.86
C ALA A 5 24.07 -7.83 8.85
N THR A 6 22.95 -7.28 8.38
CA THR A 6 21.71 -7.13 9.15
C THR A 6 20.50 -7.34 8.26
N VAL A 7 19.35 -7.62 8.88
CA VAL A 7 18.06 -7.55 8.18
C VAL A 7 17.76 -6.08 7.87
N ALA A 8 17.57 -5.79 6.59
CA ALA A 8 17.25 -4.46 6.06
C ALA A 8 15.74 -4.28 5.89
N ALA A 9 15.02 -5.35 5.58
CA ALA A 9 13.57 -5.33 5.44
C ALA A 9 12.96 -6.70 5.69
N ILE A 10 11.81 -6.71 6.36
CA ILE A 10 10.91 -7.86 6.45
C ILE A 10 9.75 -7.57 5.50
N ASN A 11 9.90 -7.95 4.23
CA ASN A 11 8.92 -7.66 3.18
C ASN A 11 7.68 -8.54 3.33
N SER A 12 7.85 -9.79 3.72
CA SER A 12 6.74 -10.71 3.98
C SER A 12 7.21 -11.84 4.91
N PRO A 13 6.30 -12.70 5.40
CA PRO A 13 6.68 -13.89 6.17
C PRO A 13 7.64 -14.85 5.43
N GLN A 14 7.76 -14.73 4.10
CA GLN A 14 8.57 -15.60 3.25
C GLN A 14 9.69 -14.83 2.52
N SER A 15 9.86 -13.52 2.77
CA SER A 15 10.78 -12.67 2.02
C SER A 15 11.42 -11.63 2.94
N VAL A 16 12.73 -11.73 3.12
CA VAL A 16 13.55 -10.76 3.85
C VAL A 16 14.63 -10.19 2.93
N THR A 17 15.00 -8.92 3.16
CA THR A 17 16.17 -8.29 2.54
C THR A 17 17.27 -8.19 3.58
N ILE A 18 18.48 -8.58 3.22
CA ILE A 18 19.68 -8.47 4.06
C ILE A 18 20.61 -7.44 3.42
N SER A 19 21.22 -6.57 4.22
CA SER A 19 22.21 -5.58 3.79
C SER A 19 23.43 -5.57 4.72
N GLY A 20 24.56 -5.11 4.20
CA GLY A 20 25.83 -5.09 4.94
C GLY A 20 27.04 -5.06 4.01
N ASP A 21 28.17 -5.52 4.53
CA ASP A 21 29.42 -5.68 3.80
C ASP A 21 29.23 -6.68 2.65
N GLU A 22 29.85 -6.37 1.50
CA GLU A 22 29.74 -7.22 0.30
C GLU A 22 30.20 -8.67 0.56
N SER A 23 31.29 -8.85 1.32
CA SER A 23 31.78 -10.18 1.71
C SER A 23 30.76 -10.96 2.54
N ALA A 24 30.03 -10.30 3.44
CA ALA A 24 29.02 -10.94 4.27
C ALA A 24 27.78 -11.32 3.44
N ILE A 25 27.38 -10.47 2.49
CA ILE A 25 26.27 -10.78 1.57
C ILE A 25 26.63 -11.94 0.65
N GLU A 26 27.86 -12.04 0.18
CA GLU A 26 28.34 -13.18 -0.62
C GLU A 26 28.34 -14.48 0.18
N ASP A 27 28.84 -14.46 1.41
CA ASP A 27 28.80 -15.61 2.33
C ASP A 27 27.36 -16.10 2.56
N ILE A 28 26.42 -15.17 2.81
CA ILE A 28 25.00 -15.48 3.04
C ILE A 28 24.32 -16.01 1.76
N HIS A 29 24.63 -15.42 0.60
CA HIS A 29 24.10 -15.87 -0.68
C HIS A 29 24.54 -17.30 -0.98
N ALA A 30 25.83 -17.62 -0.81
CA ALA A 30 26.35 -18.97 -1.01
C ALA A 30 25.74 -19.97 -0.02
N ALA A 31 25.54 -19.60 1.25
CA ALA A 31 24.87 -20.43 2.22
C ALA A 31 23.40 -20.71 1.85
N ALA A 32 22.66 -19.69 1.40
CA ALA A 32 21.28 -19.84 0.95
C ALA A 32 21.19 -20.76 -0.29
N GLU A 33 22.10 -20.61 -1.25
CA GLU A 33 22.16 -21.51 -2.43
C GLU A 33 22.46 -22.96 -2.03
N ALA A 34 23.37 -23.18 -1.07
CA ALA A 34 23.69 -24.51 -0.56
C ALA A 34 22.50 -25.19 0.13
N GLU A 35 21.59 -24.40 0.72
CA GLU A 35 20.33 -24.87 1.30
C GLU A 35 19.17 -24.95 0.29
N GLY A 36 19.40 -24.61 -0.98
CA GLY A 36 18.36 -24.59 -2.01
C GLY A 36 17.34 -23.45 -1.85
N LEU A 37 17.68 -22.42 -1.09
CA LEU A 37 16.84 -21.23 -0.89
C LEU A 37 17.05 -20.24 -2.05
N PHE A 38 15.94 -19.71 -2.57
CA PHE A 38 16.01 -18.64 -3.56
C PHE A 38 16.58 -17.38 -2.92
N SER A 39 17.69 -16.88 -3.45
CA SER A 39 18.28 -15.61 -3.06
C SER A 39 18.78 -14.86 -4.29
N ARG A 40 18.69 -13.53 -4.26
CA ARG A 40 19.09 -12.67 -5.37
C ARG A 40 19.73 -11.39 -4.85
N LYS A 41 20.98 -11.13 -5.26
CA LYS A 41 21.67 -9.87 -4.98
C LYS A 41 20.97 -8.71 -5.72
N LEU A 42 20.65 -7.65 -4.99
CA LEU A 42 20.04 -6.45 -5.56
C LEU A 42 21.09 -5.62 -6.31
N LYS A 43 20.67 -4.95 -7.39
CA LYS A 43 21.55 -4.07 -8.19
C LYS A 43 21.64 -2.67 -7.56
N VAL A 44 22.15 -2.61 -6.34
CA VAL A 44 22.38 -1.38 -5.59
C VAL A 44 23.78 -1.40 -5.00
N SER A 45 24.42 -0.24 -4.91
CA SER A 45 25.78 -0.11 -4.37
C SER A 45 25.81 0.30 -2.89
N LEU A 46 24.65 0.39 -2.24
CA LEU A 46 24.50 0.91 -0.89
C LEU A 46 23.75 -0.08 0.00
N ALA A 47 24.25 -0.28 1.21
CA ALA A 47 23.64 -1.09 2.25
C ALA A 47 22.64 -0.27 3.07
N TYR A 48 21.49 0.07 2.49
CA TYR A 48 20.39 0.76 3.20
C TYR A 48 19.91 -0.04 4.42
N HIS A 49 19.31 0.65 5.39
CA HIS A 49 18.77 0.04 6.62
C HIS A 49 19.81 -0.78 7.39
N SER A 50 21.03 -0.24 7.48
CA SER A 50 22.17 -0.87 8.14
C SER A 50 23.06 0.16 8.84
N GLN A 51 23.99 -0.31 9.67
CA GLN A 51 25.00 0.55 10.31
C GLN A 51 25.83 1.37 9.31
N HIS A 52 25.95 0.96 8.04
CA HIS A 52 26.64 1.78 7.03
C HIS A 52 25.94 3.12 6.79
N MET A 53 24.63 3.21 7.02
CA MET A 53 23.88 4.46 6.90
C MET A 53 24.11 5.39 8.10
N GLN A 54 24.63 4.88 9.23
CA GLN A 54 24.93 5.72 10.40
C GLN A 54 25.99 6.78 10.08
N GLY A 55 26.93 6.48 9.18
CA GLY A 55 27.99 7.41 8.78
C GLY A 55 27.49 8.65 8.03
N VAL A 56 26.25 8.64 7.52
CA VAL A 56 25.62 9.79 6.85
C VAL A 56 24.42 10.34 7.62
N ALA A 57 24.07 9.73 8.75
CA ALA A 57 22.85 10.05 9.51
C ALA A 57 22.82 11.50 9.99
N ASP A 58 23.91 12.01 10.56
CA ASP A 58 23.98 13.37 11.08
C ASP A 58 23.90 14.42 9.96
N PHE A 59 24.62 14.18 8.85
CA PHE A 59 24.52 15.03 7.67
C PHE A 59 23.11 15.05 7.09
N TYR A 60 22.46 13.88 7.01
CA TYR A 60 21.10 13.75 6.52
C TYR A 60 20.11 14.48 7.44
N LEU A 61 20.25 14.32 8.76
CA LEU A 61 19.44 15.01 9.77
C LEU A 61 19.48 16.53 9.57
N ASP A 62 20.69 17.10 9.51
CA ASP A 62 20.88 18.55 9.32
C ASP A 62 20.28 19.03 8.00
N ALA A 63 20.43 18.24 6.93
CA ALA A 63 19.94 18.58 5.60
C ALA A 63 18.40 18.61 5.51
N ILE A 64 17.71 17.69 6.17
CA ILE A 64 16.24 17.58 6.08
C ILE A 64 15.50 18.36 7.16
N THR A 65 16.13 18.68 8.29
CA THR A 65 15.51 19.39 9.42
C THR A 65 14.76 20.67 9.01
N PRO A 66 15.28 21.53 8.10
CA PRO A 66 14.54 22.71 7.64
C PRO A 66 13.21 22.40 6.94
N PHE A 67 13.08 21.21 6.33
CA PHE A 67 11.93 20.79 5.53
C PHE A 67 10.95 19.91 6.30
N CYS A 68 11.34 19.35 7.44
CA CYS A 68 10.49 18.53 8.29
C CYS A 68 9.64 19.35 9.27
N ARG A 69 9.32 20.61 8.94
CA ARG A 69 8.40 21.43 9.73
C ARG A 69 6.97 20.99 9.43
N ASN A 70 6.32 20.46 10.46
CA ASN A 70 5.02 19.79 10.47
C ASN A 70 3.98 20.37 9.47
N PRO A 71 3.74 19.72 8.31
CA PRO A 71 2.84 20.23 7.27
C PRO A 71 1.39 19.74 7.39
N VAL A 72 1.10 18.83 8.33
CA VAL A 72 -0.22 18.16 8.43
C VAL A 72 -1.32 19.16 8.83
N THR A 73 -0.98 20.30 9.43
CA THR A 73 -1.95 21.33 9.80
C THR A 73 -2.44 22.19 8.64
N ASP A 74 -1.62 22.37 7.60
CA ASP A 74 -1.88 23.43 6.60
C ASP A 74 -2.65 22.92 5.38
N SER A 75 -2.78 21.60 5.20
CA SER A 75 -3.32 20.98 3.97
C SER A 75 -4.62 20.21 4.18
N ILE A 76 -5.07 20.02 5.42
CA ILE A 76 -6.30 19.28 5.76
C ILE A 76 -7.43 20.26 6.07
N GLU A 77 -7.53 21.36 5.30
CA GLU A 77 -8.68 22.28 5.37
C GLU A 77 -9.87 21.79 4.51
N ALA A 78 -9.69 20.72 3.72
CA ALA A 78 -10.73 20.17 2.86
C ALA A 78 -11.67 19.18 3.58
N GLY A 79 -12.17 19.53 4.78
CA GLY A 79 -13.35 18.90 5.43
C GLY A 79 -13.38 17.38 5.64
N GLY A 80 -12.30 16.66 5.34
CA GLY A 80 -12.18 15.21 5.45
C GLY A 80 -11.34 14.79 6.65
N ALA A 81 -11.54 13.56 7.12
CA ALA A 81 -10.72 12.99 8.19
C ALA A 81 -9.29 12.72 7.68
N SER A 82 -8.30 13.14 8.45
CA SER A 82 -6.87 12.98 8.12
C SER A 82 -6.50 11.53 7.82
N PRO A 83 -5.67 11.24 6.80
CA PRO A 83 -5.22 9.87 6.55
C PRO A 83 -4.54 9.24 7.77
N ILE A 84 -4.74 7.94 7.98
CA ILE A 84 -4.02 7.17 9.00
C ILE A 84 -2.66 6.79 8.43
N PHE A 85 -1.59 7.13 9.14
CA PHE A 85 -0.23 6.73 8.80
C PHE A 85 0.16 5.46 9.57
N VAL A 86 0.58 4.42 8.85
CA VAL A 86 1.14 3.20 9.44
C VAL A 86 2.63 3.17 9.12
N SER A 87 3.45 3.26 10.15
CA SER A 87 4.90 3.31 10.01
C SER A 87 5.46 1.92 9.69
N SER A 88 6.28 1.82 8.66
CA SER A 88 7.11 0.64 8.40
C SER A 88 8.38 0.60 9.26
N VAL A 89 8.64 1.62 10.08
CA VAL A 89 9.75 1.61 11.05
C VAL A 89 9.30 0.93 12.33
N THR A 90 8.10 1.27 12.82
CA THR A 90 7.53 0.67 14.05
C THR A 90 6.60 -0.51 13.78
N GLY A 91 6.10 -0.67 12.55
CA GLY A 91 5.13 -1.70 12.17
C GLY A 91 3.69 -1.41 12.62
N THR A 92 3.41 -0.20 13.12
CA THR A 92 2.14 0.17 13.78
C THR A 92 1.58 1.50 13.26
N VAL A 93 0.35 1.83 13.62
CA VAL A 93 -0.18 3.19 13.46
C VAL A 93 0.74 4.16 14.19
N HIS A 94 1.05 5.28 13.53
CA HIS A 94 1.92 6.32 14.07
C HIS A 94 1.27 7.69 13.81
N ASP A 95 1.39 8.60 14.77
CA ASP A 95 0.83 9.94 14.63
C ASP A 95 1.62 10.71 13.57
N ALA A 96 0.97 11.02 12.43
CA ALA A 96 1.61 11.74 11.34
C ALA A 96 2.10 13.14 11.77
N THR A 97 1.50 13.73 12.81
CA THR A 97 1.89 15.05 13.33
C THR A 97 3.18 15.00 14.15
N THR A 98 3.68 13.82 14.53
CA THR A 98 4.94 13.68 15.27
C THR A 98 6.12 13.27 14.39
N ILE A 99 5.91 13.14 13.07
CA ILE A 99 6.96 12.76 12.13
C ILE A 99 7.88 13.96 11.90
N ASP A 100 9.11 13.84 12.38
CA ASP A 100 10.16 14.84 12.23
C ASP A 100 11.39 14.30 11.49
N ALA A 101 12.44 15.10 11.40
CA ALA A 101 13.69 14.71 10.76
C ALA A 101 14.34 13.48 11.44
N SER A 102 14.20 13.33 12.76
CA SER A 102 14.76 12.20 13.50
C SER A 102 14.08 10.89 13.13
N TYR A 103 12.77 10.91 12.88
CA TYR A 103 12.04 9.75 12.35
C TYR A 103 12.57 9.34 10.97
N TRP A 104 12.85 10.28 10.09
CA TRP A 104 13.39 9.96 8.75
C TRP A 104 14.81 9.40 8.82
N VAL A 105 15.63 9.83 9.78
CA VAL A 105 16.93 9.20 10.06
C VAL A 105 16.73 7.77 10.57
N GLN A 106 15.79 7.54 11.48
CA GLN A 106 15.44 6.17 11.91
C GLN A 106 14.99 5.31 10.73
N ASN A 107 14.14 5.83 9.85
CA ASN A 107 13.71 5.13 8.64
C ASN A 107 14.87 4.75 7.71
N LEU A 108 15.89 5.60 7.59
CA LEU A 108 17.08 5.34 6.78
C LEU A 108 17.97 4.22 7.35
N VAL A 109 18.08 4.14 8.68
CA VAL A 109 19.05 3.27 9.37
C VAL A 109 18.42 1.96 9.86
N GLN A 110 17.15 1.99 10.29
CA GLN A 110 16.45 0.84 10.86
C GLN A 110 15.79 -0.03 9.78
N PRO A 111 15.56 -1.34 10.07
CA PRO A 111 14.87 -2.23 9.16
C PRO A 111 13.45 -1.77 8.81
N VAL A 112 13.04 -2.06 7.58
CA VAL A 112 11.65 -1.85 7.12
C VAL A 112 10.79 -3.05 7.52
N LEU A 113 9.90 -2.87 8.49
CA LEU A 113 8.93 -3.84 8.98
C LEU A 113 7.64 -3.86 8.13
N PHE A 114 7.78 -4.01 6.81
CA PHE A 114 6.64 -3.92 5.88
C PHE A 114 5.56 -4.96 6.17
N ALA A 115 5.94 -6.21 6.47
CA ALA A 115 4.99 -7.27 6.80
C ALA A 115 4.14 -6.92 8.03
N ASP A 116 4.73 -6.34 9.07
CA ASP A 116 4.01 -5.97 10.29
C ASP A 116 3.17 -4.71 10.10
N ALA A 117 3.69 -3.72 9.38
CA ALA A 117 2.91 -2.56 8.95
C ALA A 117 1.68 -2.99 8.14
N MET A 118 1.82 -3.92 7.19
CA MET A 118 0.68 -4.42 6.44
C MET A 118 -0.32 -5.20 7.30
N LYS A 119 0.12 -6.01 8.27
CA LYS A 119 -0.83 -6.63 9.22
C LYS A 119 -1.62 -5.57 9.97
N THR A 120 -0.97 -4.48 10.38
CA THR A 120 -1.64 -3.35 11.02
C THR A 120 -2.64 -2.70 10.08
N VAL A 121 -2.28 -2.42 8.82
CA VAL A 121 -3.21 -1.88 7.82
C VAL A 121 -4.43 -2.79 7.65
N LEU A 122 -4.23 -4.12 7.64
CA LEU A 122 -5.31 -5.10 7.42
C LEU A 122 -6.16 -5.40 8.65
N THR A 123 -5.82 -4.86 9.83
CA THR A 123 -6.56 -5.10 11.09
C THR A 123 -7.07 -3.84 11.75
N ALA A 124 -6.37 -2.72 11.60
CA ALA A 124 -6.77 -1.44 12.17
C ALA A 124 -8.07 -0.96 11.48
N PRO A 125 -9.10 -0.59 12.24
CA PRO A 125 -10.27 0.03 11.67
C PRO A 125 -9.88 1.37 11.06
N GLY A 126 -10.16 1.56 9.76
CA GLY A 126 -10.08 2.87 9.13
C GLY A 126 -11.23 3.76 9.56
N HIS A 127 -11.39 4.90 8.87
CA HIS A 127 -12.45 5.88 9.15
C HIS A 127 -13.87 5.33 9.02
N THR A 128 -14.04 4.23 8.28
CA THR A 128 -15.32 3.53 8.09
C THR A 128 -15.63 2.53 9.20
N GLY A 129 -14.77 2.42 10.22
CA GLY A 129 -14.87 1.42 11.29
C GLY A 129 -14.52 0.00 10.84
N ARG A 130 -14.01 -0.16 9.61
CA ARG A 130 -13.61 -1.45 9.02
C ARG A 130 -12.18 -1.36 8.50
N ALA A 131 -11.49 -2.50 8.48
CA ALA A 131 -10.21 -2.60 7.82
C ALA A 131 -10.36 -2.35 6.30
N PRO A 132 -9.38 -1.72 5.64
CA PRO A 132 -9.38 -1.53 4.20
C PRO A 132 -9.33 -2.87 3.46
N ASN A 133 -10.11 -2.96 2.38
CA ASN A 133 -10.18 -4.12 1.48
C ASN A 133 -9.71 -3.81 0.04
N ILE A 134 -9.36 -2.56 -0.23
CA ILE A 134 -8.76 -2.09 -1.49
C ILE A 134 -7.39 -1.50 -1.15
N ILE A 135 -6.35 -2.01 -1.80
CA ILE A 135 -4.97 -1.54 -1.65
C ILE A 135 -4.52 -0.98 -2.99
N VAL A 136 -4.18 0.31 -2.99
CA VAL A 136 -3.59 0.99 -4.15
C VAL A 136 -2.09 1.13 -3.92
N GLU A 137 -1.29 0.56 -4.81
CA GLU A 137 0.16 0.78 -4.81
C GLU A 137 0.48 1.99 -5.68
N VAL A 138 0.94 3.07 -5.05
CA VAL A 138 1.37 4.27 -5.75
C VAL A 138 2.86 4.16 -6.06
N GLY A 139 3.20 4.02 -7.33
CA GLY A 139 4.58 3.85 -7.79
C GLY A 139 4.67 3.57 -9.28
N PRO A 140 5.90 3.46 -9.82
CA PRO A 140 6.13 3.28 -11.26
C PRO A 140 5.81 1.86 -11.77
N HIS A 141 5.64 0.89 -10.87
CA HIS A 141 5.26 -0.49 -11.19
C HIS A 141 4.80 -1.23 -9.94
N ALA A 142 3.97 -2.26 -10.11
CA ALA A 142 3.55 -3.20 -9.08
C ALA A 142 4.72 -4.05 -8.53
N ALA A 143 5.29 -3.65 -7.40
CA ALA A 143 6.36 -4.37 -6.70
C ALA A 143 5.88 -5.07 -5.42
N LEU A 144 4.81 -4.59 -4.77
CA LEU A 144 4.38 -5.04 -3.44
C LEU A 144 3.25 -6.07 -3.46
N LYS A 145 2.68 -6.39 -4.63
CA LYS A 145 1.58 -7.37 -4.79
C LYS A 145 1.85 -8.70 -4.10
N GLY A 146 3.03 -9.28 -4.35
CA GLY A 146 3.44 -10.57 -3.80
C GLY A 146 3.56 -10.52 -2.27
N PRO A 147 4.38 -9.61 -1.72
CA PRO A 147 4.52 -9.41 -0.27
C PRO A 147 3.20 -9.16 0.47
N ILE A 148 2.31 -8.33 -0.08
CA ILE A 148 0.99 -8.04 0.49
C ILE A 148 0.14 -9.32 0.54
N LYS A 149 0.10 -10.07 -0.57
CA LYS A 149 -0.65 -11.33 -0.65
C LYS A 149 -0.15 -12.36 0.38
N GLN A 150 1.16 -12.58 0.46
CA GLN A 150 1.76 -13.49 1.43
C GLN A 150 1.46 -13.09 2.87
N THR A 151 1.47 -11.78 3.15
CA THR A 151 1.14 -11.26 4.49
C THR A 151 -0.33 -11.51 4.84
N ALA A 152 -1.26 -11.23 3.91
CA ALA A 152 -2.69 -11.50 4.11
C ALA A 152 -2.98 -13.00 4.27
N GLU A 153 -2.35 -13.86 3.46
CA GLU A 153 -2.48 -15.31 3.56
C GLU A 153 -2.01 -15.82 4.93
N ALA A 154 -0.88 -15.32 5.43
CA ALA A 154 -0.34 -15.70 6.74
C ALA A 154 -1.21 -15.25 7.93
N MET A 155 -2.14 -14.31 7.73
CA MET A 155 -3.13 -13.91 8.73
C MET A 155 -4.33 -14.86 8.80
N SER A 156 -4.48 -15.75 7.82
CA SER A 156 -5.54 -16.77 7.84
C SER A 156 -5.32 -17.73 9.00
N THR A 157 -6.40 -18.05 9.71
CA THR A 157 -6.39 -19.06 10.77
C THR A 157 -7.38 -20.17 10.44
N LYS A 158 -7.39 -21.24 11.22
CA LYS A 158 -8.41 -22.29 11.10
C LYS A 158 -9.85 -21.76 11.28
N GLN A 159 -10.02 -20.61 11.93
CA GLN A 159 -11.32 -20.02 12.26
C GLN A 159 -11.67 -18.77 11.44
N ALA A 160 -10.71 -18.18 10.72
CA ALA A 160 -10.91 -16.97 9.92
C ALA A 160 -10.12 -17.05 8.60
N GLN A 161 -10.82 -16.84 7.48
CA GLN A 161 -10.19 -16.79 6.16
C GLN A 161 -9.33 -15.53 6.02
N ALA A 162 -8.39 -15.56 5.06
CA ALA A 162 -7.63 -14.39 4.67
C ALA A 162 -8.57 -13.21 4.37
N PRO A 163 -8.17 -11.96 4.69
CA PRO A 163 -8.87 -10.79 4.20
C PRO A 163 -8.99 -10.85 2.67
N SER A 164 -10.20 -10.65 2.14
CA SER A 164 -10.40 -10.48 0.70
C SER A 164 -9.88 -9.10 0.30
N LEU A 165 -8.80 -9.06 -0.49
CA LEU A 165 -8.13 -7.82 -0.89
C LEU A 165 -8.17 -7.63 -2.40
N ASN A 166 -8.58 -6.43 -2.81
CA ASN A 166 -8.38 -5.95 -4.16
C ASN A 166 -7.08 -5.14 -4.20
N TYR A 167 -6.08 -5.64 -4.91
CA TYR A 167 -4.81 -4.94 -5.11
C TYR A 167 -4.79 -4.30 -6.51
N ILE A 168 -4.52 -2.99 -6.59
CA ILE A 168 -4.49 -2.24 -7.84
C ILE A 168 -3.23 -1.35 -7.86
N PRO A 169 -2.29 -1.53 -8.80
CA PRO A 169 -1.17 -0.60 -8.95
C PRO A 169 -1.61 0.68 -9.68
N SER A 170 -0.95 1.81 -9.39
CA SER A 170 -1.18 3.06 -10.13
C SER A 170 -0.58 3.05 -11.52
N LEU A 171 0.63 2.51 -11.66
CA LEU A 171 1.33 2.38 -12.94
C LEU A 171 1.88 0.96 -13.12
N VAL A 172 2.03 0.55 -14.37
CA VAL A 172 2.62 -0.74 -14.73
C VAL A 172 3.73 -0.49 -15.75
N ARG A 173 4.92 -1.04 -15.51
CA ARG A 173 6.04 -0.93 -16.44
C ARG A 173 5.62 -1.40 -17.84
N GLY A 174 5.80 -0.51 -18.82
CA GLY A 174 5.53 -0.78 -20.22
C GLY A 174 4.08 -0.52 -20.66
N SER A 175 3.18 -0.12 -19.76
CA SER A 175 1.88 0.44 -20.14
C SER A 175 2.00 1.95 -20.39
N GLU A 176 1.02 2.51 -21.09
CA GLU A 176 0.85 3.96 -21.19
C GLU A 176 0.33 4.53 -19.85
N ASP A 177 0.87 5.67 -19.42
CA ASP A 177 0.66 6.18 -18.05
C ASP A 177 -0.76 6.70 -17.84
N VAL A 178 -1.35 7.37 -18.84
CA VAL A 178 -2.73 7.86 -18.79
C VAL A 178 -3.71 6.70 -18.78
N GLU A 179 -3.51 5.69 -19.62
CA GLU A 179 -4.33 4.47 -19.66
C GLU A 179 -4.29 3.72 -18.32
N ALA A 180 -3.11 3.60 -17.70
CA ALA A 180 -2.96 2.97 -16.39
C ALA A 180 -3.73 3.72 -15.30
N MET A 181 -3.63 5.06 -15.26
CA MET A 181 -4.34 5.89 -14.29
C MET A 181 -5.86 5.88 -14.51
N LEU A 182 -6.34 5.91 -15.76
CA LEU A 182 -7.76 5.77 -16.07
C LEU A 182 -8.29 4.37 -15.70
N SER A 183 -7.48 3.33 -15.90
CA SER A 183 -7.81 1.97 -15.50
C SER A 183 -7.90 1.83 -13.97
N LEU A 184 -7.00 2.49 -13.22
CA LEU A 184 -7.10 2.59 -11.77
C LEU A 184 -8.41 3.26 -11.34
N ALA A 185 -8.74 4.43 -11.92
CA ALA A 185 -9.97 5.15 -11.61
C ALA A 185 -11.23 4.31 -11.90
N GLY A 186 -11.28 3.65 -13.06
CA GLY A 186 -12.35 2.74 -13.43
C GLY A 186 -12.47 1.55 -12.47
N SER A 187 -11.33 0.94 -12.09
CA SER A 187 -11.30 -0.17 -11.13
C SER A 187 -11.85 0.26 -9.77
N LEU A 188 -11.40 1.40 -9.23
CA LEU A 188 -11.91 1.96 -7.98
C LEU A 188 -13.42 2.22 -8.04
N TYR A 189 -13.90 2.79 -9.14
CA TYR A 189 -15.33 3.03 -9.37
C TYR A 189 -16.13 1.73 -9.38
N THR A 190 -15.69 0.70 -10.11
CA THR A 190 -16.37 -0.62 -10.16
C THR A 190 -16.38 -1.35 -8.82
N LEU A 191 -15.40 -1.08 -7.95
CA LEU A 191 -15.34 -1.60 -6.58
C LEU A 191 -16.18 -0.77 -5.59
N GLY A 192 -16.91 0.24 -6.06
CA GLY A 192 -17.80 1.06 -5.24
C GLY A 192 -17.12 2.21 -4.50
N SER A 193 -15.88 2.56 -4.86
CA SER A 193 -15.22 3.74 -4.30
C SER A 193 -15.81 5.02 -4.88
N SER A 194 -15.90 6.07 -4.07
CA SER A 194 -16.34 7.40 -4.53
C SER A 194 -15.23 8.06 -5.34
N VAL A 195 -15.26 7.89 -6.66
CA VAL A 195 -14.34 8.52 -7.61
C VAL A 195 -15.04 9.68 -8.30
N ASP A 196 -14.46 10.87 -8.25
CA ASP A 196 -14.94 12.01 -9.03
C ASP A 196 -14.53 11.83 -10.51
N LEU A 197 -15.43 11.23 -11.29
CA LEU A 197 -15.21 11.01 -12.72
C LEU A 197 -15.20 12.32 -13.53
N GLY A 198 -15.76 13.42 -12.99
CA GLY A 198 -15.66 14.74 -13.61
C GLY A 198 -14.22 15.22 -13.58
N GLU A 199 -13.58 15.18 -12.40
CA GLU A 199 -12.17 15.54 -12.24
C GLU A 199 -11.23 14.62 -13.05
N VAL A 200 -11.47 13.30 -13.01
CA VAL A 200 -10.69 12.33 -13.80
C VAL A 200 -10.75 12.63 -15.29
N ASN A 201 -11.94 12.92 -15.82
CA ASN A 201 -12.15 13.24 -17.23
C ASN A 201 -11.92 14.72 -17.56
N ARG A 202 -11.51 15.55 -16.58
CA ARG A 202 -11.45 17.02 -16.68
C ARG A 202 -12.72 17.62 -17.31
N THR A 203 -13.87 17.05 -16.93
CA THR A 203 -15.18 17.36 -17.46
C THR A 203 -16.04 18.01 -16.39
N HIS A 204 -16.73 19.08 -16.78
CA HIS A 204 -17.61 19.89 -15.94
C HIS A 204 -18.78 20.41 -16.78
N LYS A 205 -19.74 21.08 -16.15
CA LYS A 205 -21.00 21.52 -16.78
C LYS A 205 -20.86 22.36 -18.06
N HIS A 206 -19.68 22.94 -18.31
CA HIS A 206 -19.41 23.83 -19.46
C HIS A 206 -18.67 23.16 -20.62
N ASN A 207 -18.10 21.96 -20.45
CA ASN A 207 -17.42 21.22 -21.52
C ASN A 207 -17.93 19.77 -21.70
N ALA A 208 -18.91 19.34 -20.90
CA ALA A 208 -19.53 18.03 -21.04
C ALA A 208 -20.46 17.97 -22.27
N SER A 209 -20.38 16.88 -23.02
CA SER A 209 -21.36 16.53 -24.05
C SER A 209 -22.22 15.37 -23.56
N VAL A 210 -23.54 15.48 -23.67
CA VAL A 210 -24.47 14.43 -23.24
C VAL A 210 -24.54 13.36 -24.33
N VAL A 211 -24.26 12.12 -23.96
CA VAL A 211 -24.51 10.95 -24.83
C VAL A 211 -26.00 10.65 -24.79
N THR A 212 -26.66 10.66 -25.95
CA THR A 212 -28.14 10.58 -26.05
C THR A 212 -28.66 9.29 -26.66
N ASP A 213 -27.77 8.44 -27.16
CA ASP A 213 -28.06 7.23 -27.96
C ASP A 213 -27.66 5.92 -27.25
N VAL A 214 -27.54 5.93 -25.92
CA VAL A 214 -27.25 4.72 -25.14
C VAL A 214 -28.50 3.85 -24.93
N PRO A 215 -28.36 2.51 -24.91
CA PRO A 215 -29.43 1.61 -24.54
C PRO A 215 -30.03 1.97 -23.18
N LYS A 216 -31.35 1.79 -23.03
CA LYS A 216 -32.02 1.93 -21.74
C LYS A 216 -31.51 0.85 -20.77
N TYR A 217 -31.61 1.15 -19.48
CA TYR A 217 -31.31 0.17 -18.42
C TYR A 217 -32.10 -1.12 -18.67
N SER A 218 -31.39 -2.25 -18.70
CA SER A 218 -31.99 -3.57 -18.88
C SER A 218 -32.45 -4.10 -17.54
N TRP A 219 -33.73 -3.88 -17.23
CA TRP A 219 -34.34 -4.41 -16.02
C TRP A 219 -34.33 -5.95 -16.02
N ASP A 220 -34.07 -6.56 -14.87
CA ASP A 220 -34.22 -8.01 -14.72
C ASP A 220 -35.70 -8.34 -14.51
N GLU A 221 -36.34 -8.87 -15.55
CA GLU A 221 -37.79 -9.15 -15.58
C GLU A 221 -38.15 -10.55 -15.04
N LYS A 222 -37.21 -11.28 -14.44
CA LYS A 222 -37.38 -12.69 -14.06
C LYS A 222 -38.34 -12.95 -12.89
N GLU A 223 -38.64 -11.96 -12.05
CA GLU A 223 -39.54 -12.12 -10.89
C GLU A 223 -40.73 -11.15 -10.98
N PRO A 224 -41.99 -11.64 -11.02
CA PRO A 224 -43.17 -10.79 -10.93
C PRO A 224 -43.23 -10.06 -9.59
N ILE A 225 -43.46 -8.74 -9.64
CA ILE A 225 -43.58 -7.86 -8.45
C ILE A 225 -44.62 -8.37 -7.43
N GLU A 226 -45.64 -9.09 -7.89
CA GLU A 226 -46.72 -9.67 -7.06
C GLU A 226 -46.23 -10.60 -5.94
N ARG A 227 -45.05 -11.21 -6.10
CA ARG A 227 -44.47 -12.12 -5.10
C ARG A 227 -43.82 -11.39 -3.93
N TYR A 228 -43.37 -10.15 -4.12
CA TYR A 228 -42.79 -9.30 -3.08
C TYR A 228 -43.86 -8.71 -2.14
N LEU A 229 -45.03 -8.36 -2.67
CA LEU A 229 -46.12 -7.78 -1.87
C LEU A 229 -46.71 -8.77 -0.85
N ARG A 230 -46.84 -10.06 -1.21
CA ARG A 230 -47.33 -11.10 -0.27
C ARG A 230 -46.39 -11.40 0.89
N ARG A 231 -45.14 -10.91 0.87
CA ARG A 231 -44.15 -11.15 1.94
C ARG A 231 -44.16 -10.06 3.02
N VAL A 232 -44.82 -8.93 2.75
CA VAL A 232 -44.98 -7.83 3.71
C VAL A 232 -46.24 -8.02 4.58
N ASP A 233 -47.23 -8.75 4.08
CA ASP A 233 -48.49 -9.04 4.80
C ASP A 233 -48.38 -10.13 5.91
N PHE A 234 -47.17 -10.54 6.30
CA PHE A 234 -46.92 -11.49 7.41
C PHE A 234 -46.13 -10.89 8.58
N LEU A 235 -46.05 -9.56 8.67
CA LEU A 235 -45.57 -8.82 9.83
C LEU A 235 -46.69 -7.94 10.39
N ASP A 236 -47.77 -8.57 10.84
CA ASP A 236 -48.72 -8.04 11.83
C ASP A 236 -48.91 -9.08 12.94
#